data_AF-A0A850ZRB7-F1
#
_entry.id   AF-A0A850ZRB7-F1
#
_cell.length_a   1.000
_cell.length_b   1.000
_cell.length_c   1.000
_cell.angle_alpha   90.00
_cell.angle_beta   90.00
_cell.angle_gamma   90.00
#
_symmetry.space_group_name_H-M   'P 1'
#
loop_
_entity.id
_entity.type
_entity.pdbx_description
1 polymer ?
#
loop_
_entity_poly.entity_id
_entity_poly.type
_entity_poly.pdbx_seq_one_letter_code
_entity_poly.pdbx_strand_id
1 'polypeptide(L)'
;MTNTKGKRRGTRYMFSRPFRKHGVVPLATYMRIYKKGDIVDIKGMGTVQKGMPHKCYHGKTGRVYNVTQHAVGIIVNKQVKGKILAKRINVRIEHIKHSKSRDSFLQRVKENEKKKKEAKEKGIWVQLKRQPAPPREAHFVRTNGKDPELLEPIPYEFMA
;
A
#
# COMPACT_ATOMS: atom_id res chain seq x y z
N MET A 1 30.92 -19.57 -7.59
CA MET A 1 30.26 -20.15 -6.39
C MET A 1 28.74 -19.99 -6.53
N THR A 2 27.96 -21.07 -6.48
CA THR A 2 26.49 -21.02 -6.67
C THR A 2 25.76 -20.92 -5.33
N ASN A 3 24.71 -20.10 -5.28
CA ASN A 3 23.91 -19.93 -4.06
C ASN A 3 22.92 -21.10 -3.85
N THR A 4 22.68 -21.48 -2.59
CA THR A 4 21.73 -22.56 -2.22
C THR A 4 20.29 -22.28 -2.66
N LYS A 5 19.47 -23.29 -2.98
CA LYS A 5 18.09 -23.08 -3.48
C LYS A 5 17.00 -23.09 -2.39
N GLY A 6 17.37 -22.79 -1.14
CA GLY A 6 16.46 -22.86 0.01
C GLY A 6 15.30 -21.85 -0.04
N LYS A 7 14.10 -22.30 0.37
CA LYS A 7 12.86 -21.50 0.36
C LYS A 7 12.98 -20.17 1.13
N ARG A 8 13.75 -20.17 2.23
CA ARG A 8 13.97 -19.00 3.11
C ARG A 8 15.39 -18.41 3.02
N ARG A 9 16.15 -18.71 1.96
CA ARG A 9 17.46 -18.08 1.74
C ARG A 9 17.31 -16.56 1.65
N GLY A 10 18.09 -15.80 2.43
CA GLY A 10 18.11 -14.34 2.38
C GLY A 10 16.87 -13.66 2.96
N THR A 11 16.15 -14.31 3.90
CA THR A 11 14.97 -13.71 4.55
C THR A 11 15.22 -13.26 5.98
N ARG A 12 16.49 -13.02 6.37
CA ARG A 12 16.89 -12.66 7.75
C ARG A 12 16.10 -11.46 8.28
N TYR A 13 16.07 -10.37 7.52
CA TYR A 13 15.31 -9.15 7.89
C TYR A 13 13.89 -9.11 7.32
N MET A 14 13.64 -9.84 6.22
CA MET A 14 12.33 -9.80 5.55
C MET A 14 11.20 -10.43 6.38
N PHE A 15 11.49 -11.53 7.08
CA PHE A 15 10.53 -12.20 7.94
C PHE A 15 10.79 -11.96 9.44
N SER A 16 11.71 -11.06 9.79
CA SER A 16 11.91 -10.68 11.17
C SER A 16 10.70 -9.91 11.71
N ARG A 17 10.58 -9.89 13.04
CA ARG A 17 9.63 -9.01 13.71
C ARG A 17 10.26 -7.62 13.89
N PRO A 18 9.47 -6.56 13.82
CA PRO A 18 9.97 -5.22 14.11
C PRO A 18 10.39 -5.12 15.58
N PHE A 19 11.31 -4.19 15.86
CA PHE A 19 11.82 -3.93 17.20
C PHE A 19 10.67 -3.68 18.20
N ARG A 20 10.76 -4.29 19.39
CA ARG A 20 9.74 -4.23 20.45
C ARG A 20 8.31 -4.62 20.00
N LYS A 21 8.19 -5.44 18.94
CA LYS A 21 6.91 -5.99 18.44
C LYS A 21 6.95 -7.53 18.33
N HIS A 22 7.71 -8.16 19.22
CA HIS A 22 7.78 -9.62 19.38
C HIS A 22 6.60 -10.14 20.23
N GLY A 23 6.47 -11.46 20.36
CA GLY A 23 5.42 -12.10 21.17
C GLY A 23 4.10 -12.32 20.43
N VAL A 24 3.00 -12.24 21.19
CA VAL A 24 1.64 -12.59 20.76
C VAL A 24 1.15 -11.68 19.63
N VAL A 25 0.48 -12.25 18.64
CA VAL A 25 -0.11 -11.51 17.52
C VAL A 25 -1.44 -10.88 17.98
N PRO A 26 -1.70 -9.59 17.72
CA PRO A 26 -2.95 -8.95 18.12
C PRO A 26 -4.18 -9.66 17.54
N LEU A 27 -5.22 -9.84 18.38
CA LEU A 27 -6.46 -10.53 18.02
C LEU A 27 -7.19 -9.92 16.81
N ALA A 28 -7.08 -8.60 16.64
CA ALA A 28 -7.61 -7.90 15.48
C ALA A 28 -7.05 -8.41 14.14
N THR A 29 -5.91 -9.10 14.12
CA THR A 29 -5.37 -9.72 12.90
C THR A 29 -6.18 -10.96 12.51
N TYR A 30 -6.59 -11.75 13.51
CA TYR A 30 -7.35 -12.99 13.31
C TYR A 30 -8.81 -12.73 12.97
N MET A 31 -9.41 -11.68 13.53
CA MET A 31 -10.82 -11.35 13.34
C MET A 31 -11.11 -10.56 12.06
N ARG A 32 -10.11 -10.35 11.18
CA ARG A 32 -10.33 -9.68 9.90
C ARG A 32 -11.15 -10.56 8.97
N ILE A 33 -12.25 -9.99 8.48
CA ILE A 33 -13.12 -10.65 7.51
C ILE A 33 -12.53 -10.43 6.12
N TYR A 34 -12.38 -11.52 5.37
CA TYR A 34 -11.97 -11.50 3.96
C TYR A 34 -13.06 -12.15 3.11
N LYS A 35 -13.42 -11.50 2.01
CA LYS A 35 -14.41 -11.97 1.04
C LYS A 35 -13.75 -12.26 -0.30
N LYS A 36 -14.40 -13.11 -1.11
CA LYS A 36 -13.97 -13.33 -2.49
C LYS A 36 -14.00 -12.01 -3.26
N GLY A 37 -12.92 -11.71 -3.94
CA GLY A 37 -12.77 -10.50 -4.73
C GLY A 37 -12.08 -9.33 -4.04
N ASP A 38 -11.83 -9.40 -2.73
CA ASP A 38 -11.11 -8.38 -1.98
C ASP A 38 -9.66 -8.25 -2.46
N ILE A 39 -9.12 -7.02 -2.38
CA ILE A 39 -7.72 -6.73 -2.71
C ILE A 39 -6.90 -6.74 -1.43
N VAL A 40 -5.89 -7.58 -1.39
CA VAL A 40 -5.10 -7.84 -0.19
C VAL A 40 -3.60 -7.74 -0.45
N ASP A 41 -2.90 -7.20 0.54
CA ASP A 41 -1.45 -7.07 0.57
C ASP A 41 -0.84 -8.22 1.39
N ILE A 42 0.22 -8.83 0.85
CA ILE A 42 0.90 -9.97 1.46
C ILE A 42 2.12 -9.48 2.21
N LYS A 43 2.15 -9.69 3.53
CA LYS A 43 3.29 -9.42 4.39
C LYS A 43 3.53 -10.58 5.33
N GLY A 44 4.45 -11.46 4.95
CA GLY A 44 4.89 -12.59 5.78
C GLY A 44 5.50 -12.10 7.10
N MET A 45 5.16 -12.77 8.20
CA MET A 45 5.68 -12.48 9.54
C MET A 45 6.27 -13.73 10.17
N GLY A 46 7.41 -13.60 10.85
CA GLY A 46 8.15 -14.74 11.37
C GLY A 46 7.51 -15.50 12.54
N THR A 47 6.60 -14.86 13.30
CA THR A 47 5.97 -15.48 14.48
C THR A 47 5.14 -16.71 14.12
N VAL A 48 4.39 -16.65 13.02
CA VAL A 48 3.57 -17.77 12.53
C VAL A 48 4.27 -18.38 11.33
N GLN A 49 4.62 -19.66 11.41
CA GLN A 49 5.37 -20.34 10.36
C GLN A 49 4.47 -21.08 9.36
N LYS A 50 3.29 -21.54 9.81
CA LYS A 50 2.33 -22.27 8.98
C LYS A 50 1.67 -21.34 7.96
N GLY A 51 1.52 -21.79 6.72
CA GLY A 51 0.90 -21.01 5.65
C GLY A 51 1.63 -19.72 5.29
N MET A 52 2.92 -19.64 5.62
CA MET A 52 3.79 -18.51 5.29
C MET A 52 4.02 -18.42 3.78
N PRO A 53 3.90 -17.21 3.18
CA PRO A 53 4.16 -17.03 1.76
C PRO A 53 5.65 -17.19 1.45
N HIS A 54 5.97 -17.65 0.24
CA HIS A 54 7.35 -17.60 -0.25
C HIS A 54 7.82 -16.15 -0.38
N LYS A 55 9.12 -15.89 -0.15
CA LYS A 55 9.74 -14.54 -0.16
C LYS A 55 9.44 -13.71 -1.41
N CYS A 56 9.22 -14.34 -2.56
CA CYS A 56 8.89 -13.64 -3.81
C CYS A 56 7.52 -12.96 -3.80
N TYR A 57 6.64 -13.30 -2.85
CA TYR A 57 5.32 -12.69 -2.70
C TYR A 57 5.25 -11.68 -1.55
N HIS A 58 6.33 -11.50 -0.78
CA HIS A 58 6.37 -10.48 0.25
C HIS A 58 6.26 -9.09 -0.39
N GLY A 59 5.35 -8.26 0.11
CA GLY A 59 5.07 -6.94 -0.44
C GLY A 59 4.30 -6.94 -1.76
N LYS A 60 3.76 -8.10 -2.19
CA LYS A 60 2.89 -8.17 -3.37
C LYS A 60 1.43 -8.03 -2.96
N THR A 61 0.65 -7.44 -3.86
CA THR A 61 -0.80 -7.30 -3.74
C THR A 61 -1.47 -8.30 -4.67
N GLY A 62 -2.60 -8.85 -4.25
CA GLY A 62 -3.39 -9.78 -5.06
C GLY A 62 -4.87 -9.70 -4.75
N ARG A 63 -5.64 -10.54 -5.46
CA ARG A 63 -7.10 -10.63 -5.28
C ARG A 63 -7.47 -11.98 -4.67
N VAL A 64 -8.38 -11.96 -3.70
CA VAL A 64 -8.88 -13.18 -3.06
C VAL A 64 -9.75 -13.95 -4.06
N TYR A 65 -9.45 -15.24 -4.26
CA TYR A 65 -10.27 -16.15 -5.08
C TYR A 65 -10.98 -17.21 -4.24
N ASN A 66 -10.38 -17.63 -3.12
CA ASN A 66 -10.94 -18.63 -2.23
C ASN A 66 -10.75 -18.23 -0.76
N VAL A 67 -11.67 -18.65 0.10
CA VAL A 67 -11.61 -18.41 1.55
C VAL A 67 -11.82 -19.76 2.24
N THR A 68 -10.94 -20.09 3.18
CA THR A 68 -10.98 -21.32 3.97
C THR A 68 -10.99 -20.98 5.46
N GLN A 69 -11.11 -21.98 6.33
CA GLN A 69 -11.24 -21.78 7.79
C GLN A 69 -10.15 -20.88 8.42
N HIS A 70 -8.89 -21.02 7.97
CA HIS A 70 -7.75 -20.29 8.56
C HIS A 70 -6.86 -19.58 7.53
N ALA A 71 -7.17 -19.73 6.24
CA ALA A 71 -6.34 -19.23 5.15
C ALA A 71 -7.18 -18.67 4.01
N VAL A 72 -6.52 -17.86 3.20
CA VAL A 72 -7.11 -17.20 2.04
C VAL A 72 -6.30 -17.57 0.81
N GLY A 73 -7.00 -17.99 -0.24
CA GLY A 73 -6.46 -18.21 -1.56
C GLY A 73 -6.38 -16.88 -2.30
N ILE A 74 -5.18 -16.49 -2.73
CA ILE A 74 -4.90 -15.22 -3.40
C ILE A 74 -4.34 -15.49 -4.80
N ILE A 75 -4.86 -14.77 -5.80
CA ILE A 75 -4.26 -14.66 -7.13
C ILE A 75 -3.29 -13.48 -7.12
N VAL A 76 -2.00 -13.75 -7.34
CA VAL A 76 -0.92 -12.77 -7.36
C VAL A 76 -0.20 -12.81 -8.69
N ASN A 77 0.08 -11.65 -9.27
CA ASN A 77 0.86 -11.53 -10.48
C ASN A 77 2.36 -11.69 -10.16
N LYS A 78 2.99 -12.71 -10.74
CA LYS A 78 4.43 -12.97 -10.61
C LYS A 78 5.08 -12.90 -11.98
N GLN A 79 6.04 -12.00 -12.12
CA GLN A 79 6.93 -11.99 -13.27
C GLN A 79 7.88 -13.18 -13.21
N VAL A 80 7.93 -13.96 -14.28
CA VAL A 80 8.84 -15.07 -14.50
C VAL A 80 9.57 -14.82 -15.80
N LYS A 81 10.80 -14.29 -15.70
CA LYS A 81 11.59 -13.82 -16.84
C LYS A 81 10.78 -12.77 -17.66
N GLY A 82 10.45 -13.06 -18.92
CA GLY A 82 9.75 -12.13 -19.82
C GLY A 82 8.22 -12.10 -19.71
N LYS A 83 7.58 -12.92 -18.86
CA LYS A 83 6.10 -12.97 -18.77
C LYS A 83 5.57 -12.82 -17.36
N ILE A 84 4.39 -12.21 -17.23
CA ILE A 84 3.66 -12.09 -15.96
C ILE A 84 2.63 -13.21 -15.88
N LEU A 85 2.72 -14.03 -14.84
CA LEU A 85 1.81 -15.15 -14.61
C LEU A 85 0.93 -14.85 -13.40
N ALA A 86 -0.38 -15.03 -13.54
CA ALA A 86 -1.32 -15.01 -12.43
C ALA A 86 -1.21 -16.32 -11.64
N LYS A 87 -0.54 -16.29 -10.49
CA LYS A 87 -0.32 -17.46 -9.64
C LYS A 87 -1.32 -17.50 -8.49
N ARG A 88 -1.91 -18.68 -8.26
CA ARG A 88 -2.74 -18.95 -7.08
C ARG A 88 -1.85 -19.43 -5.93
N ILE A 89 -2.00 -18.81 -4.77
CA ILE A 89 -1.29 -19.20 -3.54
C ILE A 89 -2.27 -19.24 -2.36
N ASN A 90 -2.05 -20.16 -1.43
CA ASN A 90 -2.79 -20.24 -0.17
C ASN A 90 -1.93 -19.64 0.93
N VAL A 91 -2.44 -18.61 1.59
CA VAL A 91 -1.70 -17.87 2.62
C VAL A 91 -2.59 -17.71 3.84
N ARG A 92 -2.04 -17.91 5.03
CA ARG A 92 -2.81 -17.72 6.28
C ARG A 92 -3.08 -16.23 6.57
N ILE A 93 -4.15 -15.97 7.33
CA ILE A 93 -4.66 -14.63 7.61
C ILE A 93 -3.65 -13.71 8.33
N GLU A 94 -2.72 -14.25 9.11
CA GLU A 94 -1.70 -13.47 9.82
C GLU A 94 -0.70 -12.79 8.87
N HIS A 95 -0.57 -13.32 7.65
CA HIS A 95 0.34 -12.83 6.62
C HIS A 95 -0.33 -11.90 5.61
N ILE A 96 -1.59 -11.55 5.81
CA ILE A 96 -2.42 -10.82 4.86
C ILE A 96 -3.00 -9.58 5.54
N LYS A 97 -3.16 -8.50 4.77
CA LYS A 97 -3.86 -7.29 5.19
C LYS A 97 -4.73 -6.77 4.05
N HIS A 98 -5.85 -6.13 4.37
CA HIS A 98 -6.63 -5.37 3.38
C HIS A 98 -5.81 -4.22 2.81
N SER A 99 -5.91 -4.01 1.49
CA SER A 99 -5.22 -2.92 0.81
C SER A 99 -6.03 -1.63 0.83
N LYS A 100 -5.45 -0.57 1.41
CA LYS A 100 -6.09 0.76 1.49
C LYS A 100 -6.27 1.44 0.13
N SER A 101 -5.55 0.97 -0.89
CA SER A 101 -5.65 1.50 -2.26
C SER A 101 -7.09 1.38 -2.80
N ARG A 102 -7.76 0.26 -2.52
CA ARG A 102 -9.14 0.03 -2.96
C ARG A 102 -10.14 0.85 -2.17
N ASP A 103 -9.92 1.04 -0.87
CA ASP A 103 -10.80 1.80 0.00
C ASP A 103 -10.93 3.25 -0.47
N SER A 104 -9.80 3.92 -0.76
CA SER A 104 -9.78 5.29 -1.28
C SER A 104 -10.52 5.43 -2.62
N PHE A 105 -10.40 4.43 -3.49
CA PHE A 105 -11.12 4.39 -4.75
C PHE A 105 -12.63 4.26 -4.54
N LEU A 106 -13.07 3.34 -3.66
CA LEU A 106 -14.48 3.12 -3.38
C LEU A 106 -15.14 4.33 -2.72
N GLN A 107 -14.44 5.00 -1.79
CA GLN A 107 -14.92 6.26 -1.19
C GLN A 107 -15.16 7.32 -2.27
N ARG A 108 -14.21 7.48 -3.20
CA ARG A 108 -14.34 8.43 -4.32
C ARG A 108 -15.46 8.06 -5.29
N VAL A 109 -15.69 6.77 -5.56
CA VAL A 109 -16.82 6.34 -6.41
C VAL A 109 -18.14 6.79 -5.79
N LYS A 110 -18.33 6.54 -4.49
CA LYS A 110 -19.53 6.96 -3.77
C LYS A 110 -19.71 8.49 -3.77
N GLU A 111 -18.63 9.22 -3.53
CA GLU A 111 -18.65 10.69 -3.55
C GLU A 111 -19.01 11.23 -4.95
N ASN A 112 -18.43 10.65 -6.00
CA ASN A 112 -18.71 11.03 -7.38
C ASN A 112 -20.16 10.73 -7.78
N GLU A 113 -20.72 9.60 -7.35
CA GLU A 113 -22.14 9.28 -7.58
C GLU A 113 -23.07 10.28 -6.90
N LYS A 114 -22.75 10.68 -5.65
CA LYS A 114 -23.48 11.71 -4.93
C LYS A 114 -23.45 13.06 -5.68
N LYS A 115 -22.25 13.53 -6.06
CA LYS A 115 -22.08 14.77 -6.84
C LYS A 115 -22.80 14.73 -8.18
N LYS A 116 -22.78 13.58 -8.86
CA LYS A 116 -23.49 13.40 -10.14
C LYS A 116 -25.00 13.53 -9.98
N LYS A 117 -25.56 12.96 -8.90
CA LYS A 117 -27.00 13.06 -8.61
C LYS A 117 -27.41 14.50 -8.31
N GLU A 118 -26.68 15.18 -7.43
CA GLU A 118 -26.93 16.59 -7.07
C GLU A 118 -26.79 17.53 -8.27
N ALA A 119 -25.80 17.30 -9.13
CA ALA A 119 -25.59 18.05 -10.37
C ALA A 119 -26.77 17.90 -11.33
N LYS A 120 -27.31 16.68 -11.47
CA LYS A 120 -28.47 16.39 -12.31
C LYS A 120 -29.73 17.07 -11.79
N GLU A 121 -29.95 17.07 -10.47
CA GLU A 121 -31.09 17.74 -9.84
C GLU A 121 -31.03 19.26 -10.00
N LYS A 122 -29.83 19.86 -9.92
CA LYS A 122 -29.61 21.30 -10.11
C LYS A 122 -29.49 21.75 -11.57
N GLY A 123 -29.35 20.82 -12.52
CA GLY A 123 -29.08 21.12 -13.93
C GLY A 123 -27.69 21.71 -14.22
N ILE A 124 -26.72 21.53 -13.31
CA ILE A 124 -25.36 22.08 -13.43
C ILE A 124 -24.40 20.99 -13.91
N TRP A 125 -23.44 21.33 -14.75
CA TRP A 125 -22.36 20.41 -15.14
C TRP A 125 -21.23 20.39 -14.10
N VAL A 126 -20.73 19.20 -13.75
CA VAL A 126 -19.65 19.02 -12.76
C VAL A 126 -18.53 18.13 -13.32
N GLN A 127 -17.29 18.56 -13.14
CA GLN A 127 -16.10 17.78 -13.49
C GLN A 127 -15.81 16.71 -12.42
N LEU A 128 -15.89 15.42 -12.79
CA LEU A 128 -15.66 14.28 -11.88
C LEU A 128 -14.27 13.64 -12.02
N LYS A 129 -13.55 13.98 -13.10
CA LYS A 129 -12.20 13.47 -13.36
C LYS A 129 -11.19 14.25 -12.51
N ARG A 130 -10.21 13.52 -11.96
CA ARG A 130 -9.07 14.14 -11.26
C ARG A 130 -8.18 14.85 -12.27
N GLN A 131 -7.58 15.96 -11.85
CA GLN A 131 -6.55 16.67 -12.61
C GLN A 131 -5.20 16.51 -11.91
N PRO A 132 -4.09 16.51 -12.65
CA PRO A 132 -2.77 16.70 -12.05
C PRO A 132 -2.67 18.08 -11.40
N ALA A 133 -1.63 18.31 -10.61
CA ALA A 133 -1.37 19.62 -10.04
C ALA A 133 -1.20 20.65 -11.17
N PRO A 134 -2.05 21.70 -11.24
CA PRO A 134 -1.89 22.75 -12.23
C PRO A 134 -0.70 23.65 -11.87
N PRO A 135 -0.22 24.48 -12.81
CA PRO A 135 0.65 25.61 -12.49
C PRO A 135 0.04 26.47 -11.39
N ARG A 136 0.90 27.05 -10.52
CA ARG A 136 0.43 27.98 -9.49
C ARG A 136 -0.23 29.19 -10.16
N GLU A 137 -1.38 29.58 -9.67
CA GLU A 137 -2.05 30.79 -10.14
C GLU A 137 -1.28 32.05 -9.72
N ALA A 138 -1.41 33.10 -10.53
CA ALA A 138 -0.85 34.40 -10.20
C ALA A 138 -1.49 34.90 -8.90
N HIS A 139 -0.67 35.34 -7.96
CA HIS A 139 -1.13 35.91 -6.70
C HIS A 139 -0.20 37.04 -6.28
N PHE A 140 -0.74 37.95 -5.47
CA PHE A 140 0.04 39.04 -4.89
C PHE A 140 0.62 38.61 -3.54
N VAL A 141 1.92 38.83 -3.36
CA VAL A 141 2.59 38.68 -2.05
C VAL A 141 2.75 40.07 -1.47
N ARG A 142 2.11 40.33 -0.32
CA ARG A 142 2.23 41.59 0.41
C ARG A 142 3.30 41.46 1.49
N THR A 143 4.17 42.45 1.61
CA THR A 143 5.25 42.52 2.61
C THR A 143 4.77 42.94 4.00
N ASN A 144 3.55 43.48 4.13
CA ASN A 144 2.96 43.97 5.38
C ASN A 144 3.94 44.82 6.23
N GLY A 145 4.72 45.67 5.55
CA GLY A 145 5.69 46.58 6.18
C GLY A 145 7.03 45.95 6.58
N LYS A 146 7.29 44.69 6.24
CA LYS A 146 8.61 44.05 6.42
C LYS A 146 9.37 43.98 5.11
N ASP A 147 10.59 44.49 5.11
CA ASP A 147 11.47 44.37 3.95
C ASP A 147 11.95 42.91 3.78
N PRO A 148 12.18 42.46 2.54
CA PRO A 148 12.83 41.18 2.28
C PRO A 148 14.21 41.11 2.93
N GLU A 149 14.50 40.00 3.59
CA GLU A 149 15.81 39.77 4.22
C GLU A 149 16.88 39.53 3.15
N LEU A 150 17.97 40.29 3.21
CA LEU A 150 19.15 40.07 2.38
C LEU A 150 19.93 38.89 2.97
N LEU A 151 20.07 37.82 2.20
CA LEU A 151 20.87 36.66 2.59
C LEU A 151 22.24 36.72 1.90
N GLU A 152 23.31 36.50 2.66
CA GLU A 152 24.68 36.47 2.16
C GLU A 152 25.29 35.06 2.32
N PRO A 153 26.19 34.64 1.41
CA PRO A 153 26.94 33.40 1.58
C PRO A 153 27.76 33.42 2.88
N ILE A 154 27.66 32.37 3.68
CA ILE A 154 28.46 32.20 4.89
C ILE A 154 29.93 31.98 4.48
N PRO A 155 30.91 32.58 5.18
CA PRO A 155 32.32 32.31 4.94
C PRO A 155 32.67 30.83 5.18
N TYR A 156 33.71 30.36 4.50
CA TYR A 156 34.22 29.02 4.72
C TYR A 156 34.75 28.86 6.14
N GLU A 157 34.23 27.87 6.86
CA GLU A 157 34.71 27.47 8.18
C GLU A 157 34.93 25.95 8.17
N PHE A 158 36.09 25.52 8.67
CA PHE A 158 36.39 24.10 8.83
C PHE A 158 35.82 23.59 10.16
N MET A 159 34.74 22.81 10.11
CA MET A 159 34.18 22.12 11.27
C MET A 159 34.56 20.64 11.23
N ALA A 160 35.12 20.13 12.34
CA ALA A 160 35.49 18.72 12.56
C ALA A 160 34.46 18.00 13.45
#